data_AF-A0A7I0JQE0-F1
#
_entry.id   AF-A0A7I0JQE0-F1
#
_cell.length_a   1.000
_cell.length_b   1.000
_cell.length_c   1.000
_cell.angle_alpha   90.00
_cell.angle_beta   90.00
_cell.angle_gamma   90.00
#
_symmetry.space_group_name_H-M   'P 1'
#
loop_
_entity.id
_entity.type
_entity.pdbx_description
1 polymer ?
#
loop_
_entity_poly.entity_id
_entity_poly.type
_entity_poly.pdbx_seq_one_letter_code
_entity_poly.pdbx_strand_id
1 'polypeptide(L)' 'DVISFARGEKHWHGAGAKTAMTHIAMQEAMDGVHADWLEQVSDEQYGG' A
#
# COMPACT_ATOMS: atom_id res chain seq x y z
N ASP A 1 -8.86 -11.80 -1.54
CA ASP A 1 -7.98 -11.94 -0.36
C ASP A 1 -8.26 -10.88 0.66
N VAL A 2 -7.81 -11.11 1.90
CA VAL A 2 -7.88 -10.13 2.99
C VAL A 2 -6.45 -9.92 3.46
N ILE A 3 -5.98 -8.69 3.42
CA ILE A 3 -4.62 -8.30 3.78
C ILE A 3 -4.70 -7.34 4.95
N SER A 4 -3.87 -7.56 5.97
CA SER A 4 -3.77 -6.71 7.15
C SER A 4 -2.32 -6.27 7.31
N PHE A 5 -2.10 -4.96 7.34
CA PHE A 5 -0.81 -4.37 7.68
C PHE A 5 -0.82 -3.91 9.13
N ALA A 6 0.26 -4.17 9.86
CA ALA A 6 0.39 -3.72 11.23
C ALA A 6 0.55 -2.19 11.30
N ARG A 7 0.21 -1.60 12.44
CA ARG A 7 0.42 -0.17 12.69
C ARG A 7 1.89 0.20 12.47
N GLY A 8 2.15 1.19 11.61
CA GLY A 8 3.48 1.69 11.32
C GLY A 8 4.32 0.78 10.41
N GLU A 9 3.76 -0.31 9.91
CA GLU A 9 4.44 -1.16 8.92
C GLU A 9 4.56 -0.39 7.60
N LYS A 10 5.79 -0.23 7.12
CA LYS A 10 6.04 0.32 5.79
C LYS A 10 5.63 -0.73 4.75
N HIS A 11 4.68 -0.39 3.91
CA HIS A 11 4.16 -1.31 2.89
C HIS A 11 3.79 -0.56 1.61
N TRP A 12 3.56 -1.34 0.56
CA TRP A 12 2.96 -0.89 -0.69
C TRP A 12 2.07 -2.01 -1.24
N HIS A 13 1.07 -1.66 -2.04
CA HIS A 13 0.22 -2.61 -2.75
C HIS A 13 -0.27 -1.96 -4.04
N GLY A 14 -0.44 -2.74 -5.09
CA GLY A 14 -0.81 -2.24 -6.41
C GLY A 14 -1.20 -3.34 -7.39
N ALA A 15 -1.43 -2.94 -8.63
CA ALA A 15 -1.75 -3.86 -9.72
C ALA A 15 -0.54 -4.74 -10.11
N GLY A 16 -0.82 -5.86 -10.79
CA GLY A 16 0.23 -6.64 -11.46
C GLY A 16 0.66 -5.98 -12.76
N ALA A 17 1.86 -6.30 -13.25
CA ALA A 17 2.50 -5.61 -14.38
C ALA A 17 1.68 -5.57 -15.69
N LYS A 18 0.72 -6.49 -15.86
CA LYS A 18 -0.12 -6.61 -17.07
C LYS A 18 -1.62 -6.64 -16.78
N THR A 19 -2.03 -6.47 -15.52
CA THR A 19 -3.41 -6.71 -15.08
C THR A 19 -3.81 -5.71 -14.02
N ALA A 20 -4.91 -4.99 -14.23
CA ALA A 20 -5.49 -4.09 -13.24
C ALA A 20 -5.96 -4.84 -11.98
N MET A 21 -5.99 -4.12 -10.86
CA MET A 21 -6.47 -4.63 -9.57
C MET A 21 -7.39 -3.61 -8.93
N THR A 22 -8.44 -4.09 -8.25
CA THR A 22 -9.35 -3.28 -7.43
C THR A 22 -9.44 -3.91 -6.05
N HIS A 23 -9.39 -3.07 -5.02
CA HIS A 23 -9.68 -3.48 -3.66
C HIS A 23 -10.38 -2.36 -2.89
N ILE A 24 -10.94 -2.71 -1.74
CA ILE A 24 -11.44 -1.75 -0.76
C ILE A 24 -10.32 -1.55 0.27
N ALA A 25 -10.01 -0.31 0.59
CA ALA A 25 -9.08 0.06 1.65
C ALA A 25 -9.86 0.58 2.87
N MET A 26 -9.54 0.07 4.05
CA MET A 26 -10.14 0.48 5.31
C MET A 26 -9.04 0.73 6.32
N GLN A 27 -8.99 1.96 6.87
CA GLN A 27 -8.00 2.37 7.85
C GLN A 27 -8.60 3.43 8.77
N GLU A 28 -8.26 3.35 10.05
CA GLU A 28 -8.62 4.35 11.05
C GLU A 28 -7.74 5.60 10.90
N ALA A 29 -8.18 6.75 11.41
CA ALA A 29 -7.34 7.94 11.52
C ALA A 29 -6.65 7.96 12.87
N MET A 30 -5.36 8.30 12.91
CA MET A 30 -4.67 8.68 14.13
C MET A 30 -4.35 10.17 14.06
N ASP A 31 -4.87 10.94 15.03
CA ASP A 31 -4.70 12.40 15.07
C ASP A 31 -5.13 13.11 13.76
N GLY A 32 -6.14 12.55 13.09
CA GLY A 32 -6.64 13.04 11.80
C GLY A 32 -5.79 12.65 10.58
N VAL A 33 -4.73 11.87 10.77
CA VAL A 33 -3.85 11.37 9.71
C VAL A 33 -4.16 9.90 9.44
N HIS A 34 -4.26 9.53 8.16
CA HIS A 34 -4.55 8.16 7.72
C HIS A 34 -3.32 7.42 7.17
N ALA A 35 -2.29 8.15 6.73
CA ALA A 35 -1.08 7.58 6.16
C ALA A 35 0.08 8.58 6.24
N ASP A 36 1.28 8.05 6.50
CA ASP A 36 2.54 8.74 6.29
C ASP A 36 3.10 8.31 4.93
N TRP A 37 3.07 9.21 3.94
CA TRP A 37 3.63 8.92 2.62
C TRP A 37 5.15 9.02 2.63
N LEU A 38 5.80 8.01 2.05
CA LEU A 38 7.25 7.91 1.94
C LEU A 38 7.69 7.99 0.47
N GLU A 39 8.82 7.38 0.13
CA GLU A 39 9.32 7.36 -1.24
C GLU A 39 8.46 6.51 -2.19
N GLN A 40 8.57 6.76 -3.49
CA GLN A 40 7.97 5.90 -4.50
C GLN A 40 8.67 4.55 -4.53
N VAL A 41 7.89 3.49 -4.79
CA VAL A 41 8.41 2.16 -5.09
C VAL A 41 9.19 2.24 -6.40
N SER A 42 10.47 1.87 -6.39
CA SER A 42 11.30 1.85 -7.59
C SER A 42 10.95 0.65 -8.50
N ASP A 43 11.32 0.73 -9.78
CA ASP A 43 11.16 -0.41 -10.70
C ASP A 43 11.87 -1.68 -10.18
N GLU A 44 13.04 -1.53 -9.56
CA GLU A 44 13.77 -2.66 -8.95
C GLU A 44 12.99 -3.27 -7.77
N GLN A 45 12.39 -2.45 -6.90
CA GLN A 45 11.57 -2.94 -5.78
C GLN A 45 10.27 -3.60 -6.26
N TYR A 46 9.70 -3.12 -7.37
CA TYR A 46 8.54 -3.73 -8.00
C TYR A 46 8.88 -5.08 -8.67
N GLY A 47 10.15 -5.29 -9.01
CA GLY A 47 10.65 -6.49 -9.67
C GLY A 47 10.70 -6.37 -11.20
N GLY A 48 11.15 -5.21 -11.70
CA GLY A 48 11.30 -4.88 -13.12
C GLY A 48 11.98 -5.94 -13.99
#